data_AF-A0A9Q0WRQ6-F1
#
_entry.id   AF-A0A9Q0WRQ6-F1
#
_cell.length_a   1.000
_cell.length_b   1.000
_cell.length_c   1.000
_cell.angle_alpha   90.00
_cell.angle_beta   90.00
_cell.angle_gamma   90.00
#
_symmetry.space_group_name_H-M   'P 1'
#
loop_
_entity.id
_entity.type
_entity.pdbx_description
1 polymer ?
#
loop_
_entity_poly.entity_id
_entity_poly.type
_entity_poly.pdbx_seq_one_letter_code
_entity_poly.pdbx_strand_id
1 'polypeptide(L)'
;MVQQLRLFRDLMNEGIFDIIADTLQSEDKKIVLTGTDILILFLNQDPNLLRSYVVRQEGIRLLGLLVKGMITDFGEDMHCQFLEILRSLLDSYTLSGAQRDNIIEIFYEKHLGQLIDVITASCPNEEVPSSSGKSSGVW
;
A
#
# COMPACT_ATOMS: atom_id res chain seq x y z
N MET A 1 8.34 22.28 -18.00
CA MET A 1 8.54 20.83 -17.78
C MET A 1 9.96 20.47 -17.31
N VAL A 2 11.05 20.83 -18.01
CA VAL A 2 12.42 20.39 -17.63
C VAL A 2 12.84 20.87 -16.22
N GLN A 3 12.53 22.11 -15.85
CA GLN A 3 12.85 22.65 -14.52
C GLN A 3 12.05 21.98 -13.38
N GLN A 4 10.80 21.60 -13.63
CA GLN A 4 9.97 20.89 -12.65
C GLN A 4 10.49 19.47 -12.43
N LEU A 5 10.77 18.72 -13.49
CA LEU A 5 11.33 17.37 -13.33
C LEU A 5 12.67 17.37 -12.58
N ARG A 6 13.50 18.41 -12.81
CA ARG A 6 14.74 18.60 -12.05
C ARG A 6 14.48 18.80 -10.56
N LEU A 7 13.55 19.67 -10.19
CA LEU A 7 13.18 19.89 -8.79
C LEU A 7 12.74 18.58 -8.10
N PHE A 8 11.90 17.78 -8.74
CA PHE A 8 11.43 16.51 -8.15
C PHE A 8 12.58 15.51 -7.97
N ARG A 9 13.53 15.46 -8.92
CA ARG A 9 14.74 14.64 -8.77
C ARG A 9 15.63 15.14 -7.64
N ASP A 10 15.80 16.45 -7.51
CA ASP A 10 16.58 17.05 -6.43
C ASP A 10 15.94 16.72 -5.08
N LEU A 11 14.61 16.90 -4.92
CA LEU A 11 13.88 16.51 -3.71
C LEU A 11 13.99 15.02 -3.38
N MET A 12 13.91 14.14 -4.39
CA MET A 12 14.12 12.70 -4.20
C MET A 12 15.52 12.40 -3.67
N ASN A 13 16.55 13.06 -4.20
CA ASN A 13 17.94 12.87 -3.76
C ASN A 13 18.18 13.41 -2.35
N GLU A 14 17.42 14.43 -1.93
CA GLU A 14 17.46 15.00 -0.58
C GLU A 14 16.58 14.23 0.43
N GLY A 15 16.05 13.06 0.06
CA GLY A 15 15.37 12.15 1.01
C GLY A 15 13.90 12.48 1.29
N ILE A 16 13.21 13.15 0.35
CA ILE A 16 11.77 13.48 0.52
C ILE A 16 10.92 12.24 0.82
N PHE A 17 11.21 11.08 0.21
CA PHE A 17 10.42 9.87 0.40
C PHE A 17 10.60 9.25 1.80
N ASP A 18 11.76 9.45 2.43
CA ASP A 18 11.97 9.04 3.82
C ASP A 18 11.12 9.90 4.77
N ILE A 19 11.08 11.22 4.52
CA ILE A 19 10.19 12.15 5.22
C ILE A 19 8.74 11.72 5.03
N ILE A 20 8.33 11.38 3.80
CA ILE A 20 6.96 10.92 3.54
C ILE A 20 6.67 9.63 4.30
N ALA A 21 7.58 8.66 4.33
CA ALA A 21 7.38 7.44 5.11
C ALA A 21 7.09 7.76 6.59
N ASP A 22 7.77 8.75 7.16
CA ASP A 22 7.47 9.22 8.53
C ASP A 22 6.12 9.94 8.62
N THR A 23 5.72 10.74 7.62
CA THR A 23 4.38 11.36 7.60
C THR A 23 3.24 10.34 7.57
N LEU A 24 3.41 9.23 6.84
CA LEU A 24 2.39 8.17 6.71
C LEU A 24 2.21 7.36 8.00
N GLN A 25 3.11 7.49 8.97
CA GLN A 25 2.99 6.87 10.29
C GLN A 25 2.34 7.79 11.33
N SER A 26 2.04 9.04 10.97
CA SER A 26 1.38 9.98 11.87
C SER A 26 -0.02 9.51 12.28
N GLU A 27 -0.40 9.78 13.51
CA GLU A 27 -1.80 9.63 13.97
C GLU A 27 -2.70 10.77 13.45
N ASP A 28 -2.11 11.89 13.05
CA ASP A 28 -2.85 13.00 12.44
C ASP A 28 -3.14 12.71 10.97
N LYS A 29 -4.42 12.47 10.67
CA LYS A 29 -4.93 12.19 9.33
C LYS A 29 -4.60 13.28 8.32
N LYS A 30 -4.48 14.55 8.73
CA LYS A 30 -4.11 15.65 7.83
C LYS A 30 -2.65 15.54 7.39
N ILE A 31 -1.78 15.08 8.27
CA ILE A 31 -0.36 14.84 7.96
C ILE A 31 -0.26 13.66 7.00
N VAL A 32 -1.00 12.58 7.26
CA VAL A 32 -1.05 11.40 6.37
C VAL A 32 -1.56 11.80 4.98
N LEU A 33 -2.65 12.56 4.90
CA LEU A 33 -3.23 13.07 3.65
C LEU A 33 -2.25 13.97 2.89
N THR A 34 -1.53 14.83 3.59
CA THR A 34 -0.50 15.67 2.97
C THR A 34 0.62 14.81 2.38
N GLY A 35 1.01 13.73 3.07
CA GLY A 35 2.00 12.78 2.57
C GLY A 35 1.56 12.05 1.31
N THR A 36 0.30 11.58 1.26
CA THR A 36 -0.27 10.92 0.07
C THR A 36 -0.41 11.90 -1.10
N ASP A 37 -0.85 13.13 -0.86
CA ASP A 37 -0.94 14.18 -1.89
C ASP A 37 0.44 14.45 -2.52
N ILE A 38 1.51 14.51 -1.72
CA ILE A 38 2.87 14.66 -2.24
C ILE A 38 3.26 13.47 -3.11
N LEU A 39 2.99 12.23 -2.69
CA LEU A 39 3.27 11.05 -3.53
C LEU A 39 2.52 11.09 -4.86
N ILE A 40 1.26 11.52 -4.85
CA ILE A 40 0.46 11.70 -6.07
C ILE A 40 1.08 12.77 -6.97
N LEU A 41 1.60 13.87 -6.43
CA LEU A 41 2.35 14.86 -7.21
C LEU A 41 3.59 14.26 -7.89
N PHE A 42 4.35 13.41 -7.18
CA PHE A 42 5.50 12.71 -7.76
C PHE A 42 5.10 11.74 -8.86
N LEU A 43 4.04 10.95 -8.63
CA LEU A 43 3.51 10.02 -9.61
C LEU A 43 3.00 10.72 -10.88
N ASN A 44 2.31 11.85 -10.73
CA ASN A 44 1.82 12.66 -11.86
C ASN A 44 2.97 13.30 -12.66
N GLN A 45 4.11 13.57 -12.01
CA GLN A 45 5.27 14.17 -12.66
C GLN A 45 6.15 13.15 -13.40
N ASP A 46 6.53 12.05 -12.73
CA ASP A 46 7.26 10.91 -13.29
C ASP A 46 7.16 9.71 -12.33
N PRO A 47 6.32 8.70 -12.62
CA PRO A 47 6.16 7.52 -11.77
C PRO A 47 7.47 6.77 -11.51
N ASN A 48 8.45 6.90 -12.41
CA ASN A 48 9.71 6.18 -12.27
C ASN A 48 10.56 6.69 -11.09
N LEU A 49 10.33 7.93 -10.63
CA LEU A 49 10.99 8.45 -9.44
C LEU A 49 10.63 7.61 -8.22
N LEU A 50 9.34 7.45 -7.95
CA LEU A 50 8.86 6.64 -6.82
C LEU A 50 9.18 5.15 -7.03
N ARG A 51 9.02 4.63 -8.26
CA ARG A 51 9.37 3.23 -8.58
C ARG A 51 10.86 2.93 -8.35
N SER A 52 11.75 3.87 -8.63
CA SER A 52 13.20 3.70 -8.40
C SER A 52 13.58 3.74 -6.93
N TYR A 53 12.72 4.33 -6.09
CA TYR A 53 12.90 4.39 -4.65
C TYR A 53 12.36 3.12 -3.97
N VAL A 54 11.14 2.65 -4.31
CA VAL A 54 10.50 1.49 -3.66
C VAL A 54 11.24 0.16 -3.86
N VAL A 55 12.13 0.06 -4.85
CA VAL A 55 13.02 -1.11 -5.04
C VAL A 55 14.27 -1.09 -4.16
N ARG A 56 14.54 0.01 -3.45
CA ARG A 56 15.64 0.12 -2.48
C ARG A 56 15.19 -0.39 -1.12
N GLN A 57 16.14 -0.72 -0.24
CA GLN A 57 15.83 -1.23 1.10
C GLN A 57 14.95 -0.26 1.91
N GLU A 58 15.24 1.03 1.83
CA GLU A 58 14.47 2.10 2.48
C GLU A 58 13.05 2.20 1.90
N GLY A 59 12.92 1.98 0.59
CA GLY A 59 11.65 2.03 -0.12
C GLY A 59 10.70 0.87 0.14
N ILE A 60 11.20 -0.29 0.59
CA ILE A 60 10.36 -1.42 1.02
C ILE A 60 9.47 -0.99 2.20
N ARG A 61 10.00 -0.16 3.13
CA ARG A 61 9.22 0.38 4.24
C ARG A 61 8.06 1.24 3.74
N LEU A 62 8.32 2.13 2.78
CA LEU A 62 7.29 3.00 2.21
C LEU A 62 6.19 2.19 1.51
N LEU A 63 6.55 1.17 0.74
CA LEU A 63 5.57 0.29 0.09
C LEU A 63 4.68 -0.43 1.13
N GLY A 64 5.26 -0.90 2.23
CA GLY A 64 4.50 -1.49 3.33
C GLY A 64 3.54 -0.51 4.01
N LEU A 65 3.93 0.75 4.18
CA LEU A 65 3.05 1.79 4.71
C LEU A 65 1.89 2.09 3.78
N LEU A 66 2.11 2.08 2.47
CA LEU A 66 1.04 2.25 1.48
C LEU A 66 0.01 1.12 1.53
N VAL A 67 0.48 -0.13 1.64
CA VAL A 67 -0.40 -1.30 1.80
C VAL A 67 -1.18 -1.21 3.10
N LYS A 68 -0.52 -0.85 4.22
CA LYS A 68 -1.19 -0.63 5.50
C LYS A 68 -2.23 0.47 5.40
N GLY A 69 -1.92 1.58 4.73
CA GLY A 69 -2.83 2.70 4.55
C GLY A 69 -4.10 2.32 3.76
N MET A 70 -3.97 1.46 2.76
CA MET A 70 -5.11 0.94 1.99
C MET A 70 -6.10 0.14 2.84
N ILE A 71 -5.62 -0.59 3.86
CA ILE A 71 -6.46 -1.39 4.77
C ILE A 71 -6.82 -0.68 6.07
N THR A 72 -6.34 0.54 6.28
CA THR A 72 -6.63 1.32 7.49
C THR A 72 -7.89 2.15 7.27
N ASP A 73 -8.82 2.08 8.22
CA ASP A 73 -10.01 2.94 8.21
C ASP A 73 -9.67 4.34 8.73
N PHE A 74 -9.36 5.24 7.80
CA PHE A 74 -9.20 6.66 8.09
C PHE A 74 -10.52 7.45 7.99
N GLY A 75 -11.60 6.85 7.48
CA GLY A 75 -12.79 7.58 7.02
C GLY A 75 -12.56 8.39 5.75
N GLU A 76 -13.61 9.07 5.27
CA GLU A 76 -13.56 10.03 4.14
C GLU A 76 -12.92 9.46 2.85
N ASP A 77 -13.07 8.16 2.59
CA ASP A 77 -12.52 7.47 1.43
C ASP A 77 -11.01 7.64 1.22
N MET A 78 -10.24 7.99 2.27
CA MET A 78 -8.78 8.18 2.18
C MET A 78 -8.06 6.91 1.70
N HIS A 79 -8.61 5.73 1.98
CA HIS A 79 -8.10 4.45 1.48
C HIS A 79 -8.02 4.40 -0.06
N CYS A 80 -8.86 5.16 -0.77
CA CYS A 80 -8.82 5.27 -2.23
C CYS A 80 -7.50 5.89 -2.71
N GLN A 81 -6.95 6.89 -2.02
CA GLN A 81 -5.68 7.50 -2.41
C GLN A 81 -4.52 6.50 -2.31
N PHE A 82 -4.48 5.70 -1.25
CA PHE A 82 -3.49 4.63 -1.10
C PHE A 82 -3.62 3.58 -2.21
N LEU A 83 -4.85 3.18 -2.54
CA LEU A 83 -5.12 2.25 -3.63
C LEU A 83 -4.66 2.81 -4.99
N GLU A 84 -4.89 4.10 -5.26
CA GLU A 84 -4.45 4.75 -6.50
C GLU A 84 -2.91 4.77 -6.62
N ILE A 85 -2.21 5.10 -5.53
CA ILE A 85 -0.74 5.06 -5.49
C ILE A 85 -0.24 3.64 -5.74
N LEU A 86 -0.79 2.65 -5.03
CA LEU A 86 -0.43 1.23 -5.21
C LEU A 86 -0.71 0.75 -6.63
N ARG A 87 -1.85 1.11 -7.20
CA ARG A 87 -2.19 0.79 -8.60
C ARG A 87 -1.16 1.36 -9.56
N SER A 88 -0.75 2.61 -9.38
CA SER A 88 0.29 3.24 -10.21
C SER A 88 1.65 2.57 -10.08
N LEU A 89 2.02 2.12 -8.87
CA LEU A 89 3.26 1.40 -8.62
C LEU A 89 3.28 -0.02 -9.19
N LEU A 90 2.13 -0.70 -9.19
CA LEU A 90 1.98 -2.10 -9.62
C LEU A 90 1.46 -2.25 -11.05
N ASP A 91 1.22 -1.14 -11.75
CA ASP A 91 0.67 -1.16 -13.12
C ASP A 91 1.63 -1.80 -14.13
N SER A 92 1.44 -3.10 -14.37
CA SER A 92 2.27 -3.90 -15.27
C SER A 92 2.31 -3.41 -16.73
N TYR A 93 1.37 -2.56 -17.14
CA TYR A 93 1.33 -2.00 -18.49
C TYR A 93 2.32 -0.84 -18.66
N THR A 94 2.63 -0.11 -17.58
CA THR A 94 3.57 1.02 -17.60
C THR A 94 4.94 0.68 -17.03
N LEU A 95 5.06 -0.44 -16.31
CA LEU A 95 6.35 -0.98 -15.86
C LEU A 95 6.97 -1.92 -16.91
N SER A 96 8.25 -1.73 -17.22
CA SER A 96 8.99 -2.59 -18.16
C SER A 96 10.22 -3.23 -17.51
N GLY A 97 10.55 -4.45 -17.93
CA GLY A 97 11.79 -5.17 -17.57
C GLY A 97 11.94 -5.49 -16.09
N ALA A 98 13.20 -5.64 -15.64
CA ALA A 98 13.56 -6.11 -14.31
C ALA A 98 13.04 -5.24 -13.15
N GLN A 99 12.81 -3.93 -13.37
CA GLN A 99 12.25 -3.07 -12.35
C GLN A 99 10.81 -3.47 -11.98
N ARG A 100 10.04 -3.93 -12.99
CA ARG A 100 8.70 -4.48 -12.77
C ARG A 100 8.75 -5.69 -11.88
N ASP A 101 9.60 -6.65 -12.26
CA ASP A 101 9.68 -7.95 -11.61
C ASP A 101 10.06 -7.77 -10.14
N ASN A 102 11.02 -6.87 -9.85
CA ASN A 102 11.43 -6.55 -8.50
C ASN A 102 10.30 -5.94 -7.64
N ILE A 103 9.55 -4.96 -8.15
CA ILE A 103 8.47 -4.32 -7.37
C ILE A 103 7.36 -5.32 -7.08
N ILE A 104 7.01 -6.13 -8.09
CA ILE A 104 6.03 -7.20 -7.94
C ILE A 104 6.49 -8.21 -6.91
N GLU A 105 7.71 -8.71 -7.01
CA GLU A 105 8.31 -9.66 -6.06
C GLU A 105 8.28 -9.11 -4.63
N ILE A 106 8.72 -7.85 -4.42
CA ILE A 106 8.67 -7.21 -3.10
C ILE A 106 7.23 -7.16 -2.57
N PHE A 107 6.27 -6.76 -3.40
CA PHE A 107 4.87 -6.71 -2.99
C PHE A 107 4.33 -8.09 -2.56
N TYR A 108 4.55 -9.12 -3.39
CA TYR A 108 4.11 -10.49 -3.11
C TYR A 108 4.79 -11.06 -1.87
N GLU A 109 6.11 -10.93 -1.75
CA GLU A 109 6.87 -11.53 -0.67
C GLU A 109 6.73 -10.81 0.67
N LYS A 110 6.64 -9.47 0.67
CA LYS A 110 6.75 -8.67 1.89
C LYS A 110 5.42 -8.09 2.37
N HIS A 111 4.43 -7.93 1.48
CA HIS A 111 3.24 -7.13 1.82
C HIS A 111 1.91 -7.83 1.54
N LEU A 112 1.83 -8.75 0.57
CA LEU A 112 0.58 -9.45 0.23
C LEU A 112 -0.03 -10.19 1.43
N GLY A 113 0.80 -10.74 2.32
CA GLY A 113 0.33 -11.41 3.54
C GLY A 113 -0.62 -10.55 4.37
N GLN A 114 -0.37 -9.25 4.48
CA GLN A 114 -1.23 -8.33 5.24
C GLN A 114 -2.63 -8.23 4.64
N LEU A 115 -2.74 -8.30 3.30
CA LEU A 115 -4.04 -8.27 2.63
C LEU A 115 -4.78 -9.59 2.80
N ILE A 116 -4.05 -10.71 2.72
CA ILE A 116 -4.61 -12.04 2.97
C ILE A 116 -5.19 -12.09 4.38
N ASP A 117 -4.45 -11.61 5.39
CA ASP A 117 -4.90 -11.60 6.79
C ASP A 117 -6.23 -10.83 6.95
N VAL A 118 -6.36 -9.65 6.33
CA VAL A 118 -7.60 -8.86 6.36
C VAL A 118 -8.76 -9.57 5.68
N ILE A 119 -8.51 -10.20 4.53
CA ILE A 119 -9.53 -10.96 3.78
C ILE A 119 -9.98 -12.17 4.61
N THR A 120 -9.05 -12.94 5.16
CA THR A 120 -9.33 -14.11 5.99
C THR A 120 -10.07 -13.73 7.27
N ALA A 121 -9.71 -12.62 7.92
CA ALA A 121 -10.42 -12.11 9.09
C ALA A 121 -11.86 -11.66 8.78
N SER A 122 -12.14 -11.32 7.51
CA SER A 122 -13.47 -10.93 7.04
C SER A 122 -14.35 -12.13 6.66
N CYS A 123 -13.80 -13.34 6.60
CA CYS A 123 -14.58 -14.53 6.34
C CYS A 123 -15.49 -14.86 7.54
N PRO A 124 -16.76 -15.20 7.31
CA PRO A 124 -17.62 -15.68 8.39
C PRO A 124 -17.00 -16.95 8.98
N ASN A 125 -16.93 -17.03 10.31
CA ASN A 125 -16.62 -18.30 10.97
C ASN A 125 -17.68 -19.30 10.54
N GLU A 126 -17.29 -20.48 10.05
CA GLU A 126 -18.22 -21.59 9.94
C GLU A 126 -18.73 -21.88 11.36
N GLU A 127 -19.90 -21.34 11.69
CA GLU A 127 -20.68 -21.83 12.81
C GLU A 127 -20.97 -23.30 12.51
N VAL A 128 -20.17 -24.19 13.09
CA VAL A 128 -20.48 -25.61 13.15
C VAL A 128 -21.90 -25.68 13.69
N PRO A 129 -22.89 -26.18 12.92
CA PRO A 129 -24.23 -26.32 13.45
C PRO A 129 -24.09 -27.27 14.64
N SER A 130 -24.31 -26.74 15.85
CA SER A 130 -24.32 -27.53 17.06
C SER A 130 -25.36 -28.61 16.86
N SER A 131 -24.90 -29.84 16.60
CA SER A 131 -25.73 -31.02 16.59
C SER A 131 -26.20 -31.24 18.02
N SER A 132 -27.27 -30.54 18.40
CA SER A 132 -28.04 -30.86 19.57
C SER A 132 -28.71 -32.21 19.31
N GLY A 133 -27.95 -33.28 19.55
CA GLY A 133 -28.45 -34.63 19.64
C GLY A 133 -29.48 -34.69 20.76
N LYS A 134 -30.76 -34.66 20.39
CA LYS A 134 -31.81 -35.22 21.24
C LYS A 134 -31.89 -36.71 20.94
N SER A 135 -31.09 -37.47 21.68
CA SER A 135 -31.39 -38.86 22.00
C SER A 135 -32.52 -38.88 23.03
N SER A 136 -33.67 -39.48 22.68
CA SER A 136 -34.70 -40.08 23.57
C SER A 136 -35.90 -40.46 22.67
N GLY A 137 -36.41 -41.69 22.62
CA GLY A 137 -36.13 -42.88 23.40
C GLY A 137 -36.86 -44.09 22.79
N VAL A 138 -36.50 -45.25 23.33
CA VAL A 138 -37.06 -46.60 23.19
C VAL A 138 -38.60 -46.60 23.18
N TRP A 139 -39.24 -47.31 22.24
CA TRP A 139 -40.07 -48.53 22.38
C TRP A 139 -40.62 -48.92 21.00
#